data_AF-A0A2W4PII4-F1
#
_entry.id   AF-A0A2W4PII4-F1
#
_cell.length_a   1.000
_cell.length_b   1.000
_cell.length_c   1.000
_cell.angle_alpha   90.00
_cell.angle_beta   90.00
_cell.angle_gamma   90.00
#
_symmetry.space_group_name_H-M   'P 1'
#
loop_
_entity.id
_entity.type
_entity.pdbx_description
1 polymer ?
#
loop_
_entity_poly.entity_id
_entity_poly.type
_entity_poly.pdbx_seq_one_letter_code
_entity_poly.pdbx_strand_id
1 'polypeptide(L)'
;MVGLGIDEGGPALQRHLGGLVRLRRERIAASGARLARQRHFAGRDPAEEVLAAPHQVPTRTHLARALVAAGDANSTQQAFDRWLGRGTPGHVPQEWPALEAAIAAIRGAGGHAVLAHPHRYRLSSGALRNLCAEFRDAGGVAMEVSLPALSPDDANRLARLARAYGLLGSAASDFHEPGLPWRPLGRFAKLPEGIEPLLPRLLGH
;
A
#
# COMPACT_ATOMS: atom_id res chain seq x y z
N MET A 1 0.08 -4.98 -1.56
CA MET A 1 0.89 -6.18 -1.88
C MET A 1 2.34 -5.75 -1.96
N VAL A 2 3.26 -6.62 -1.57
CA VAL A 2 4.71 -6.40 -1.64
C VAL A 2 5.31 -7.49 -2.55
N GLY A 3 6.27 -7.14 -3.37
CA GLY A 3 7.10 -8.10 -4.12
C GLY A 3 8.51 -8.11 -3.53
N LEU A 4 9.06 -9.30 -3.24
CA LEU A 4 10.41 -9.47 -2.70
C LEU A 4 11.27 -10.32 -3.63
N GLY A 5 12.56 -10.00 -3.74
CA GLY A 5 13.48 -10.68 -4.66
C GLY A 5 13.16 -10.44 -6.13
N ILE A 6 12.67 -9.25 -6.48
CA ILE A 6 12.30 -8.88 -7.85
C ILE A 6 13.51 -8.33 -8.61
N ASP A 7 13.60 -8.65 -9.90
CA ASP A 7 14.39 -7.89 -10.87
C ASP A 7 13.67 -6.58 -11.20
N GLU A 8 14.16 -5.49 -10.62
CA GLU A 8 13.62 -4.14 -10.84
C GLU A 8 13.76 -3.69 -12.29
N GLY A 9 14.73 -4.20 -13.05
CA GLY A 9 14.93 -3.87 -14.47
C GLY A 9 13.93 -4.56 -15.41
N GLY A 10 13.18 -5.55 -14.92
CA GLY A 10 12.31 -6.39 -15.71
C GLY A 10 11.23 -5.59 -16.48
N PRO A 11 11.10 -5.75 -17.81
CA PRO A 11 10.21 -4.91 -18.62
C PRO A 11 8.72 -5.11 -18.29
N ALA A 12 8.32 -6.30 -17.82
CA ALA A 12 6.95 -6.56 -17.39
C ALA A 12 6.60 -5.79 -16.10
N LEU A 13 7.51 -5.80 -15.12
CA LEU A 13 7.36 -5.05 -13.87
C LEU A 13 7.36 -3.54 -14.14
N GLN A 14 8.29 -3.05 -14.96
CA GLN A 14 8.36 -1.63 -15.32
C GLN A 14 7.10 -1.15 -16.04
N ARG A 15 6.52 -1.94 -16.96
CA ARG A 15 5.23 -1.62 -17.57
C ARG A 15 4.10 -1.56 -16.53
N HIS A 16 4.06 -2.51 -15.61
CA HIS A 16 3.04 -2.53 -14.56
C HIS A 16 3.17 -1.31 -13.63
N LEU A 17 4.37 -1.01 -13.13
CA LEU A 17 4.65 0.14 -12.29
C LEU A 17 4.36 1.46 -13.02
N GLY A 18 4.73 1.58 -14.30
CA GLY A 18 4.40 2.74 -15.13
C GLY A 18 2.89 2.97 -15.24
N GLY A 19 2.12 1.90 -15.40
CA GLY A 19 0.65 1.96 -15.35
C GLY A 19 0.12 2.47 -14.00
N LEU A 20 0.67 2.00 -12.88
CA LEU A 20 0.31 2.47 -11.53
C LEU A 20 0.65 3.94 -11.31
N VAL A 21 1.81 4.39 -11.78
CA VAL A 21 2.22 5.81 -11.69
C VAL A 21 1.28 6.68 -12.51
N ARG A 22 0.93 6.27 -13.74
CA ARG A 22 -0.04 6.99 -14.58
C ARG A 22 -1.39 7.13 -13.87
N LEU A 23 -1.94 6.03 -13.37
CA LEU A 23 -3.19 5.99 -12.60
C LEU A 23 -3.16 6.94 -11.40
N ARG A 24 -2.04 7.02 -10.68
CA ARG A 24 -1.86 7.97 -9.57
C ARG A 24 -1.87 9.41 -10.02
N ARG A 25 -1.19 9.73 -11.13
CA ARG A 25 -1.15 11.09 -11.69
C ARG A 25 -2.54 11.54 -12.14
N GLU A 26 -3.24 10.70 -12.90
CA GLU A 26 -4.61 10.94 -13.35
C GLU A 26 -5.55 11.21 -12.16
N ARG A 27 -5.45 10.39 -11.11
CA ARG A 27 -6.27 10.57 -9.91
C ARG A 27 -6.00 11.89 -9.20
N ILE A 28 -4.73 12.28 -9.06
CA ILE A 28 -4.36 13.54 -8.41
C ILE A 28 -4.81 14.74 -9.23
N ALA A 29 -4.64 14.71 -10.55
CA ALA A 29 -5.17 15.72 -11.45
C ALA A 29 -6.70 15.86 -11.32
N ALA A 30 -7.42 14.73 -11.31
CA ALA A 30 -8.87 14.72 -11.12
C ALA A 30 -9.28 15.25 -9.73
N SER A 31 -8.53 14.92 -8.67
CA SER A 31 -8.75 15.47 -7.33
C SER A 31 -8.56 16.99 -7.32
N GLY A 32 -7.49 17.50 -7.94
CA GLY A 32 -7.23 18.94 -8.10
C GLY A 32 -8.38 19.65 -8.82
N ALA A 33 -8.77 19.15 -9.99
CA ALA A 33 -9.89 19.70 -10.76
C ALA A 33 -11.20 19.73 -9.97
N ARG A 34 -11.47 18.72 -9.14
CA ARG A 34 -12.66 18.72 -8.26
C ARG A 34 -12.56 19.76 -7.16
N LEU A 35 -11.38 19.93 -6.56
CA LEU A 35 -11.12 20.89 -5.50
C LEU A 35 -11.20 22.33 -6.01
N ALA A 36 -10.66 22.62 -7.20
CA ALA A 36 -10.70 23.93 -7.84
C ALA A 36 -12.14 24.44 -8.09
N ARG A 37 -13.12 23.55 -8.22
CA ARG A 37 -14.55 23.93 -8.32
C ARG A 37 -15.17 24.41 -7.00
N GLN A 38 -14.60 24.02 -5.87
CA GLN A 38 -15.10 24.40 -4.55
C GLN A 38 -14.34 25.57 -3.95
N ARG A 39 -13.08 25.75 -4.36
CA ARG A 39 -12.21 26.74 -3.79
C ARG A 39 -11.24 27.26 -4.84
N HIS A 40 -11.11 28.58 -4.88
CA HIS A 40 -9.98 29.21 -5.52
C HIS A 40 -8.78 29.11 -4.58
N PHE A 41 -7.78 28.35 -4.99
CA PHE A 41 -6.48 28.32 -4.33
C PHE A 41 -5.72 29.59 -4.76
N ALA A 42 -5.60 30.56 -3.86
CA ALA A 42 -4.86 31.79 -4.14
C ALA A 42 -3.36 31.45 -4.27
N GLY A 43 -2.81 31.57 -5.48
CA GLY A 43 -1.41 31.23 -5.76
C GLY A 43 -1.27 29.96 -6.60
N ARG A 44 -0.73 28.89 -5.99
CA ARG A 44 -0.46 27.59 -6.67
C ARG A 44 -1.52 26.54 -6.33
N ASP A 45 -1.98 25.81 -7.35
CA ASP A 45 -2.86 24.65 -7.16
C ASP A 45 -2.08 23.51 -6.46
N PRO A 46 -2.55 23.01 -5.31
CA PRO A 46 -1.89 21.91 -4.58
C PRO A 46 -1.68 20.64 -5.42
N ALA A 47 -2.57 20.34 -6.37
CA ALA A 47 -2.42 19.19 -7.25
C ALA A 47 -1.35 19.41 -8.33
N GLU A 48 -1.26 20.63 -8.88
CA GLU A 48 -0.21 20.97 -9.85
C GLU A 48 1.19 20.86 -9.21
N GLU A 49 1.35 21.35 -7.98
CA GLU A 49 2.61 21.23 -7.23
C GLU A 49 3.02 19.76 -7.05
N VAL A 50 2.08 18.92 -6.61
CA VAL A 50 2.33 17.48 -6.42
C VAL A 50 2.66 16.77 -7.73
N LEU A 51 2.06 17.19 -8.85
CA LEU A 51 2.34 16.62 -10.17
C LEU A 51 3.68 17.11 -10.72
N ALA A 52 4.08 18.35 -10.44
CA ALA A 52 5.35 18.92 -10.89
C ALA A 52 6.58 18.37 -10.13
N ALA A 53 6.39 17.74 -8.97
CA ALA A 53 7.48 17.22 -8.16
C ALA A 53 8.32 16.15 -8.91
N PRO A 54 9.62 16.39 -9.15
CA PRO A 54 10.47 15.46 -9.88
C PRO A 54 10.76 14.21 -9.02
N HIS A 55 10.89 13.05 -9.67
CA HIS A 55 11.23 11.77 -9.05
C HIS A 55 10.28 11.30 -7.92
N GLN A 56 9.11 11.92 -7.78
CA GLN A 56 8.10 11.55 -6.79
C GLN A 56 6.91 10.86 -7.46
N VAL A 57 6.52 9.69 -6.94
CA VAL A 57 5.24 9.08 -7.29
C VAL A 57 4.13 9.80 -6.51
N PRO A 58 3.19 10.50 -7.17
CA PRO A 58 2.23 11.32 -6.46
C PRO A 58 1.22 10.47 -5.69
N THR A 59 0.83 10.96 -4.52
CA THR A 59 -0.12 10.27 -3.62
C THR A 59 -1.08 11.28 -3.01
N ARG A 60 -2.19 10.78 -2.45
CA ARG A 60 -3.11 11.63 -1.69
C ARG A 60 -2.47 12.22 -0.44
N THR A 61 -1.44 11.57 0.12
CA THR A 61 -0.69 12.13 1.24
C THR A 61 0.12 13.35 0.80
N HIS A 62 0.72 13.34 -0.39
CA HIS A 62 1.38 14.52 -0.95
C HIS A 62 0.37 15.66 -1.18
N LEU A 63 -0.81 15.36 -1.73
CA LEU A 63 -1.88 16.35 -1.89
C LEU A 63 -2.40 16.88 -0.54
N ALA A 64 -2.51 16.02 0.48
CA ALA A 64 -2.88 16.44 1.84
C ALA A 64 -1.85 17.41 2.43
N ARG A 65 -0.55 17.15 2.24
CA ARG A 65 0.52 18.05 2.69
C ARG A 65 0.51 19.37 1.93
N ALA A 66 0.28 19.34 0.62
CA ALA A 66 0.16 20.55 -0.20
C ALA A 66 -1.04 21.42 0.22
N LEU A 67 -2.19 20.79 0.54
CA LEU A 67 -3.34 21.50 1.13
C LEU A 67 -3.03 22.14 2.49
N VAL A 68 -2.21 21.47 3.32
CA VAL A 68 -1.77 22.06 4.60
C VAL A 68 -0.83 23.25 4.35
N ALA A 69 0.13 23.11 3.44
CA ALA A 69 1.05 24.18 3.08
C ALA A 69 0.33 25.40 2.47
N ALA A 70 -0.76 25.18 1.73
CA ALA A 70 -1.63 26.22 1.21
C ALA A 70 -2.55 26.87 2.26
N GLY A 71 -2.54 26.39 3.51
CA GLY A 71 -3.39 26.92 4.60
C GLY A 71 -4.83 26.40 4.58
N ASP A 72 -5.12 25.32 3.85
CA ASP A 72 -6.48 24.78 3.70
C ASP A 72 -6.84 23.72 4.74
N ALA A 73 -5.84 23.28 5.48
CA ALA A 73 -5.93 22.41 6.63
C ALA A 73 -4.76 22.66 7.58
N ASN A 74 -4.98 22.42 8.86
CA ASN A 74 -4.00 22.55 9.95
C ASN A 74 -3.19 21.26 10.15
N SER A 75 -3.62 20.14 9.54
CA SER A 75 -2.94 18.85 9.60
C SER A 75 -3.30 17.97 8.41
N THR A 76 -2.47 16.98 8.12
CA THR A 76 -2.75 15.97 7.08
C THR A 76 -4.04 15.22 7.36
N GLN A 77 -4.33 14.90 8.63
CA GLN A 77 -5.58 14.26 9.03
C GLN A 77 -6.79 15.15 8.70
N GLN A 78 -6.74 16.43 9.08
CA GLN A 78 -7.82 17.36 8.75
C GLN A 78 -7.99 17.54 7.24
N ALA A 79 -6.89 17.52 6.47
CA ALA A 79 -6.97 17.56 5.00
C ALA A 79 -7.71 16.34 4.43
N PHE A 80 -7.49 15.13 5.00
CA PHE A 80 -8.27 13.96 4.62
C PHE A 80 -9.74 14.10 4.99
N ASP A 81 -10.04 14.52 6.22
CA ASP A 81 -11.42 14.60 6.70
C ASP A 81 -12.24 15.65 5.95
N ARG A 82 -11.61 16.77 5.57
CA ARG A 82 -12.27 17.88 4.89
C ARG A 82 -12.31 17.73 3.37
N TRP A 83 -11.23 17.23 2.75
CA TRP A 83 -11.01 17.40 1.31
C TRP A 83 -10.80 16.10 0.52
N LEU A 84 -10.20 15.05 1.09
CA LEU A 84 -9.71 13.90 0.30
C LEU A 84 -10.34 12.54 0.68
N GLY A 85 -11.03 12.48 1.83
CA GLY A 85 -11.72 11.32 2.37
C GLY A 85 -12.96 10.94 1.57
N ARG A 86 -13.51 9.73 1.77
CA ARG A 86 -14.71 9.31 1.03
C ARG A 86 -15.87 10.30 1.25
N GLY A 87 -16.53 10.71 0.18
CA GLY A 87 -17.65 11.67 0.23
C GLY A 87 -17.24 13.15 0.31
N THR A 88 -15.95 13.45 0.40
CA THR A 88 -15.45 14.83 0.44
C THR A 88 -15.20 15.38 -0.98
N PRO A 89 -15.01 16.71 -1.15
CA PRO A 89 -14.97 17.31 -2.48
C PRO A 89 -13.88 16.80 -3.42
N GLY A 90 -12.65 16.60 -2.93
CA GLY A 90 -11.50 16.12 -3.70
C GLY A 90 -11.43 14.59 -3.82
N HIS A 91 -12.43 13.87 -3.32
CA HIS A 91 -12.44 12.41 -3.36
C HIS A 91 -12.65 11.86 -4.76
N VAL A 92 -11.62 11.25 -5.36
CA VAL A 92 -11.74 10.49 -6.60
C VAL A 92 -11.62 8.99 -6.29
N PRO A 93 -12.63 8.16 -6.60
CA PRO A 93 -12.51 6.71 -6.51
C PRO A 93 -11.46 6.24 -7.53
N GLN A 94 -10.74 5.17 -7.21
CA GLN A 94 -9.72 4.62 -8.09
C GLN A 94 -9.85 3.11 -8.15
N GLU A 95 -9.95 2.60 -9.36
CA GLU A 95 -9.80 1.19 -9.65
C GLU A 95 -8.32 0.88 -9.84
N TRP A 96 -7.81 -0.04 -9.03
CA TRP A 96 -6.45 -0.51 -9.14
C TRP A 96 -6.42 -1.78 -10.01
N PRO A 97 -5.28 -2.11 -10.62
CA PRO A 97 -5.14 -3.37 -11.35
C PRO A 97 -5.58 -4.57 -10.51
N ALA A 98 -6.13 -5.57 -11.21
CA ALA A 98 -6.55 -6.82 -10.60
C ALA A 98 -5.40 -7.50 -9.85
N LEU A 99 -5.76 -8.28 -8.82
CA LEU A 99 -4.81 -8.96 -7.94
C LEU A 99 -3.84 -9.84 -8.73
N GLU A 100 -4.38 -10.56 -9.71
CA GLU A 100 -3.69 -11.48 -10.62
C GLU A 100 -2.64 -10.74 -11.45
N ALA A 101 -2.97 -9.55 -11.95
CA ALA A 101 -2.04 -8.75 -12.75
C ALA A 101 -0.85 -8.27 -11.92
N ALA A 102 -1.06 -7.91 -10.66
CA ALA A 102 0.01 -7.52 -9.74
C ALA A 102 0.91 -8.71 -9.38
N ILE A 103 0.32 -9.88 -9.09
CA ILE A 103 1.10 -11.10 -8.81
C ILE A 103 1.89 -11.54 -10.05
N ALA A 104 1.27 -11.53 -11.23
CA ALA A 104 1.93 -11.88 -12.48
C ALA A 104 3.13 -10.96 -12.77
N ALA A 105 3.01 -9.66 -12.49
CA ALA A 105 4.12 -8.72 -12.65
C ALA A 105 5.29 -9.02 -11.70
N ILE A 106 5.01 -9.32 -10.42
CA ILE A 106 6.03 -9.68 -9.43
C ILE A 106 6.73 -10.98 -9.80
N ARG A 107 5.96 -12.02 -10.17
CA ARG A 107 6.50 -13.32 -10.57
C ARG A 107 7.27 -13.25 -11.88
N GLY A 108 6.78 -12.46 -12.83
CA GLY A 108 7.49 -12.20 -14.10
C GLY A 108 8.83 -11.48 -13.91
N ALA A 109 9.04 -10.85 -12.75
CA ALA A 109 10.32 -10.29 -12.33
C ALA A 109 11.13 -11.25 -11.43
N GLY A 110 10.77 -12.53 -11.34
CA GLY A 110 11.45 -13.53 -10.51
C GLY A 110 11.15 -13.43 -9.01
N GLY A 111 10.30 -12.50 -8.59
CA GLY A 111 10.03 -12.27 -7.18
C GLY A 111 8.87 -13.07 -6.59
N HIS A 112 8.75 -12.93 -5.28
CA HIS A 112 7.71 -13.55 -4.45
C HIS A 112 6.69 -12.51 -4.02
N ALA A 113 5.40 -12.76 -4.33
CA ALA A 113 4.32 -11.88 -3.93
C ALA A 113 3.89 -12.15 -2.46
N VAL A 114 3.74 -11.07 -1.71
CA VAL A 114 3.37 -11.05 -0.28
C VAL A 114 2.12 -10.21 -0.06
N LEU A 115 1.13 -10.78 0.65
CA LEU A 115 -0.05 -10.04 1.08
C LEU A 115 0.31 -9.15 2.28
N ALA A 116 0.37 -7.84 2.02
CA ALA A 116 0.82 -6.85 2.99
C ALA A 116 -0.28 -6.46 3.98
N HIS A 117 0.08 -6.36 5.26
CA HIS A 117 -0.71 -5.84 6.38
C HIS A 117 -2.22 -6.11 6.30
N PRO A 118 -2.65 -7.39 6.16
CA PRO A 118 -4.06 -7.73 5.93
C PRO A 118 -4.99 -7.35 7.08
N HIS A 119 -4.46 -7.18 8.31
CA HIS A 119 -5.22 -6.70 9.47
C HIS A 119 -5.81 -5.29 9.28
N ARG A 120 -5.31 -4.50 8.33
CA ARG A 120 -5.81 -3.14 8.04
C ARG A 120 -6.95 -3.11 7.03
N TYR A 121 -7.21 -4.22 6.36
CA TYR A 121 -8.28 -4.28 5.39
C TYR A 121 -9.62 -4.24 6.11
N ARG A 122 -10.50 -3.33 5.69
CA ARG A 122 -11.89 -3.26 6.17
C ARG A 122 -12.74 -4.34 5.50
N LEU A 123 -12.35 -5.59 5.69
CA LEU A 123 -13.00 -6.78 5.14
C LEU A 123 -13.59 -7.62 6.26
N SER A 124 -14.73 -8.27 5.99
CA SER A 124 -15.26 -9.30 6.89
C SER A 124 -14.29 -10.49 6.94
N SER A 125 -14.39 -11.33 7.97
CA SER A 125 -13.55 -12.53 8.07
C SER A 125 -13.75 -13.49 6.89
N GLY A 126 -14.96 -13.57 6.34
CA GLY A 126 -15.25 -14.36 5.13
C GLY A 126 -14.58 -13.78 3.89
N ALA A 127 -14.68 -12.46 3.69
CA ALA A 127 -14.03 -11.79 2.56
C ALA A 127 -12.50 -11.89 2.64
N LEU A 128 -11.92 -11.80 3.84
CA LEU A 128 -10.48 -11.97 4.01
C LEU A 128 -10.03 -13.40 3.69
N ARG A 129 -10.83 -14.42 4.04
CA ARG A 129 -10.57 -15.82 3.65
C ARG A 129 -10.60 -16.01 2.13
N ASN A 130 -11.60 -15.44 1.46
CA ASN A 130 -11.69 -15.48 0.00
C ASN A 130 -10.49 -14.80 -0.65
N LEU A 131 -10.10 -13.62 -0.15
CA LEU A 131 -8.88 -12.94 -0.61
C LEU A 131 -7.62 -13.81 -0.42
N CYS A 132 -7.50 -14.55 0.68
CA CYS A 132 -6.36 -15.45 0.89
C CYS A 132 -6.36 -16.61 -0.13
N ALA A 133 -7.54 -17.17 -0.43
CA ALA A 133 -7.69 -18.22 -1.45
C ALA A 133 -7.32 -17.70 -2.85
N GLU A 134 -7.93 -16.58 -3.27
CA GLU A 134 -7.66 -15.93 -4.56
C GLU A 134 -6.18 -15.54 -4.69
N PHE A 135 -5.59 -14.98 -3.64
CA PHE A 135 -4.17 -14.61 -3.62
C PHE A 135 -3.26 -15.81 -3.81
N ARG A 136 -3.53 -16.92 -3.10
CA ARG A 136 -2.79 -18.18 -3.27
C ARG A 136 -2.96 -18.73 -4.68
N ASP A 137 -4.19 -18.79 -5.18
CA ASP A 137 -4.51 -19.39 -6.49
C ASP A 137 -3.88 -18.60 -7.65
N ALA A 138 -3.73 -17.29 -7.49
CA ALA A 138 -3.00 -16.43 -8.42
C ALA A 138 -1.46 -16.54 -8.31
N GLY A 139 -0.94 -17.30 -7.34
CA GLY A 139 0.49 -17.57 -7.15
C GLY A 139 1.18 -16.69 -6.09
N GLY A 140 0.40 -16.07 -5.20
CA GLY A 140 0.91 -15.45 -3.99
C GLY A 140 1.42 -16.49 -3.00
N VAL A 141 2.55 -16.21 -2.34
CA VAL A 141 3.28 -17.23 -1.55
C VAL A 141 3.40 -16.91 -0.07
N ALA A 142 3.18 -15.67 0.33
CA ALA A 142 3.40 -15.23 1.70
C ALA A 142 2.41 -14.16 2.15
N MET A 143 2.32 -13.98 3.47
CA MET A 143 1.50 -12.97 4.13
C MET A 143 2.30 -12.32 5.24
N GLU A 144 2.14 -11.02 5.43
CA GLU A 144 2.68 -10.36 6.62
C GLU A 144 1.89 -10.76 7.86
N VAL A 145 2.55 -11.47 8.76
CA VAL A 145 1.97 -11.98 10.02
C VAL A 145 2.64 -11.38 11.26
N SER A 146 3.72 -10.62 11.07
CA SER A 146 4.44 -9.88 12.12
C SER A 146 4.61 -8.42 11.72
N LEU A 147 3.88 -7.54 12.39
CA LEU A 147 3.78 -6.11 12.10
C LEU A 147 3.74 -5.31 13.41
N PRO A 148 4.28 -4.07 13.45
CA PRO A 148 4.12 -3.20 14.60
C PRO A 148 2.64 -2.92 14.91
N ALA A 149 2.32 -2.87 16.20
CA ALA A 149 0.98 -2.64 16.73
C ALA A 149 -0.07 -3.70 16.37
N LEU A 150 0.36 -4.90 15.94
CA LEU A 150 -0.54 -6.04 15.80
C LEU A 150 -0.91 -6.57 17.19
N SER A 151 -2.20 -6.65 17.51
CA SER A 151 -2.65 -7.29 18.75
C SER A 151 -2.33 -8.79 18.73
N PRO A 152 -2.18 -9.46 19.89
CA PRO A 152 -2.01 -10.91 19.94
C PRO A 152 -3.10 -11.68 19.19
N ASP A 153 -4.35 -11.21 19.25
CA ASP A 153 -5.48 -11.81 18.55
C ASP A 153 -5.39 -11.64 17.04
N ASP A 154 -4.97 -10.47 16.57
CA ASP A 154 -4.72 -10.24 15.15
C ASP A 154 -3.56 -11.12 14.66
N ALA A 155 -2.46 -11.20 15.41
CA ALA A 155 -1.32 -12.06 15.08
C ALA A 155 -1.74 -13.53 14.97
N ASN A 156 -2.49 -14.04 15.95
CA ASN A 156 -3.03 -15.40 15.95
C ASN A 156 -4.02 -15.63 14.80
N ARG A 157 -4.84 -14.64 14.45
CA ARG A 157 -5.75 -14.73 13.31
C ARG A 157 -4.97 -14.82 12.00
N LEU A 158 -3.97 -13.96 11.79
CA LEU A 158 -3.14 -13.96 10.59
C LEU A 158 -2.32 -15.25 10.47
N ALA A 159 -1.75 -15.75 11.56
CA ALA A 159 -1.05 -17.04 11.59
C ALA A 159 -1.97 -18.22 11.23
N ARG A 160 -3.22 -18.21 11.69
CA ARG A 160 -4.21 -19.23 11.29
C ARG A 160 -4.54 -19.17 9.81
N LEU A 161 -4.72 -17.98 9.25
CA LEU A 161 -4.95 -17.80 7.81
C LEU A 161 -3.74 -18.27 7.00
N ALA A 162 -2.54 -17.85 7.38
CA ALA A 162 -1.31 -18.26 6.70
C ALA A 162 -1.20 -19.80 6.64
N ARG A 163 -1.42 -20.50 7.76
CA ARG A 163 -1.45 -21.97 7.80
C ARG A 163 -2.56 -22.57 6.95
N ALA A 164 -3.79 -22.07 7.07
CA ALA A 164 -4.95 -22.61 6.36
C ALA A 164 -4.81 -22.54 4.83
N TYR A 165 -4.07 -21.55 4.32
CA TYR A 165 -3.86 -21.34 2.88
C TYR A 165 -2.44 -21.69 2.41
N GLY A 166 -1.59 -22.25 3.27
CA GLY A 166 -0.21 -22.63 2.91
C GLY A 166 0.69 -21.44 2.57
N LEU A 167 0.43 -20.27 3.13
CA LEU A 167 1.21 -19.05 2.93
C LEU A 167 2.35 -18.96 3.95
N LEU A 168 3.53 -18.57 3.48
CA LEU A 168 4.70 -18.28 4.32
C LEU A 168 4.50 -16.98 5.12
N GLY A 169 5.24 -16.85 6.21
CA GLY A 169 5.28 -15.65 7.02
C GLY A 169 6.29 -14.63 6.51
N SER A 170 5.83 -13.39 6.35
CA SER A 170 6.68 -12.21 6.23
C SER A 170 6.54 -11.32 7.47
N ALA A 171 7.58 -10.54 7.75
CA ALA A 171 7.62 -9.55 8.81
C ALA A 171 8.00 -8.19 8.23
N ALA A 172 7.30 -7.14 8.63
CA ALA A 172 7.53 -5.79 8.13
C ALA A 172 7.41 -4.76 9.25
N SER A 173 8.26 -3.73 9.22
CA SER A 173 8.14 -2.57 10.11
C SER A 173 7.04 -1.60 9.64
N ASP A 174 6.64 -1.67 8.37
CA ASP A 174 5.64 -0.76 7.77
C ASP A 174 5.99 0.73 8.04
N PHE A 175 7.27 1.05 7.89
CA PHE A 175 7.84 2.36 8.16
C PHE A 175 7.54 3.32 7.01
N HIS A 176 7.02 4.52 7.33
CA HIS A 176 6.61 5.51 6.35
C HIS A 176 7.36 6.85 6.46
N GLU A 177 7.88 7.23 7.64
CA GLU A 177 8.57 8.52 7.87
C GLU A 177 9.56 8.45 9.06
N PRO A 178 10.77 9.06 8.97
CA PRO A 178 11.64 9.29 10.13
C PRO A 178 10.98 10.34 11.04
N GLY A 179 10.38 9.89 12.14
CA GLY A 179 9.64 10.77 13.06
C GLY A 179 8.56 10.08 13.91
N LEU A 180 8.25 8.81 13.64
CA LEU A 180 7.36 8.00 14.47
C LEU A 180 8.19 7.09 15.41
N PRO A 181 8.48 7.50 16.67
CA PRO A 181 9.42 6.81 17.56
C PRO A 181 9.02 5.36 17.91
N TRP A 182 7.75 4.98 17.74
CA TRP A 182 7.24 3.63 18.00
C TRP A 182 7.30 2.66 16.80
N ARG A 183 7.86 3.08 15.65
CA ARG A 183 8.04 2.23 14.45
C ARG A 183 9.46 2.35 13.86
N PRO A 184 10.53 2.02 14.60
CA PRO A 184 11.88 2.10 14.04
C PRO A 184 12.06 1.10 12.89
N LEU A 185 12.84 1.50 11.88
CA LEU A 185 13.28 0.62 10.80
C LEU A 185 13.99 -0.62 11.39
N GLY A 186 13.74 -1.81 10.85
CA GLY A 186 14.44 -3.03 11.24
C GLY A 186 13.96 -3.73 12.52
N ARG A 187 12.93 -3.21 13.21
CA ARG A 187 12.33 -3.89 14.37
C ARG A 187 10.97 -4.48 14.02
N PHE A 188 10.88 -5.80 14.01
CA PHE A 188 9.65 -6.56 13.84
C PHE A 188 9.59 -7.69 14.86
N ALA A 189 8.39 -8.10 15.26
CA ALA A 189 8.23 -9.20 16.21
C ALA A 189 8.68 -10.51 15.57
N LYS A 190 9.03 -11.51 16.40
CA LYS A 190 9.24 -12.88 15.92
C LYS A 190 7.99 -13.37 15.19
N LEU A 191 8.16 -14.21 14.18
CA LEU A 191 7.02 -14.86 13.54
C LEU A 191 6.30 -15.75 14.57
N PRO A 192 4.96 -15.86 14.48
CA PRO A 192 4.21 -16.82 15.28
C PRO A 192 4.72 -18.24 15.08
N GLU A 193 4.62 -19.07 16.12
CA GLU A 193 5.03 -20.47 16.08
C GLU A 193 4.33 -21.24 14.95
N GLY A 194 5.07 -22.13 14.28
CA GLY A 194 4.56 -22.95 13.18
C GLY A 194 4.35 -22.19 11.86
N ILE A 195 4.81 -20.94 11.75
CA ILE A 195 4.86 -20.21 10.47
C ILE A 195 6.25 -20.32 9.87
N GLU A 196 6.34 -20.93 8.68
CA GLU A 196 7.56 -20.97 7.90
C GLU A 196 7.91 -19.57 7.38
N PRO A 197 9.12 -19.04 7.62
CA PRO A 197 9.53 -17.73 7.13
C PRO A 197 9.72 -17.74 5.60
N LEU A 198 9.39 -16.62 4.93
CA LEU A 198 9.72 -16.44 3.52
C LEU A 198 11.23 -16.24 3.27
N LEU A 199 11.95 -15.68 4.24
CA LEU A 199 13.35 -15.25 4.07
C LEU A 199 14.30 -16.34 3.52
N PRO A 200 14.28 -17.60 3.99
CA PRO A 200 15.12 -18.66 3.41
C PRO A 200 14.90 -18.88 1.90
N ARG A 201 13.68 -18.67 1.38
CA ARG A 201 13.41 -18.77 -0.06
C ARG A 201 14.00 -17.61 -0.86
N LEU A 202 14.21 -16.45 -0.24
CA LEU A 202 14.87 -15.31 -0.88
C LEU A 202 16.39 -15.47 -0.92
N LEU A 203 16.97 -16.21 0.03
CA LEU A 203 18.41 -16.41 0.19
C LEU A 203 18.93 -17.70 -0.48
N GLY A 204 18.03 -18.58 -0.93
CA GLY A 204 18.35 -19.89 -1.51
C GLY A 204 18.64 -19.88 -3.02
N HIS A 205 19.19 -18.78 -3.55
CA HIS A 205 19.71 -18.68 -4.91
C HIS A 205 21.22 -18.48 -4.89
#